data_AF-A0A4R8GUZ0-F1
#
_entry.id   AF-A0A4R8GUZ0-F1
#
_cell.length_a   1.000
_cell.length_b   1.000
_cell.length_c   1.000
_cell.angle_alpha   90.00
_cell.angle_beta   90.00
_cell.angle_gamma   90.00
#
_symmetry.space_group_name_H-M   'P 1'
#
loop_
_entity.id
_entity.type
_entity.pdbx_description
1 polymer ?
#
loop_
_entity_poly.entity_id
_entity_poly.type
_entity_poly.pdbx_seq_one_letter_code
_entity_poly.pdbx_strand_id
1 'polypeptide(L)' 'MHYFQNMNYGSYIPYRDIKNETLMIVKPFVNYGLTEAKFTSISHAMTEVAAIAYLLGKGYNPQTAYKLVESWEVNESF' A
#
# COMPACT_ATOMS: atom_id res chain seq x y z
N MET A 1 25.54 33.37 -27.60
CA MET A 1 25.69 32.01 -27.04
C MET A 1 25.49 32.10 -25.55
N HIS A 2 24.28 31.83 -25.06
CA HIS A 2 23.98 31.74 -23.64
C HIS A 2 23.85 30.26 -23.31
N TYR A 3 24.77 29.77 -22.48
CA TYR A 3 24.79 28.38 -22.04
C TYR A 3 23.64 28.13 -21.07
N PHE A 4 22.66 27.33 -21.48
CA PHE A 4 21.69 26.74 -20.56
C PHE A 4 22.39 25.65 -19.76
N GLN A 5 22.77 25.94 -18.52
CA GLN A 5 23.14 24.90 -17.57
C GLN A 5 21.87 24.21 -17.07
N ASN A 6 21.68 23.01 -17.59
CA ASN A 6 20.69 22.05 -17.15
C ASN A 6 21.20 21.44 -15.82
N MET A 7 20.84 22.05 -14.68
CA MET A 7 21.17 21.50 -13.36
C MET A 7 19.98 20.73 -12.79
N ASN A 8 19.98 19.45 -13.15
CA ASN A 8 19.26 18.38 -12.47
C ASN A 8 19.97 18.12 -11.13
N TYR A 9 19.44 18.68 -10.05
CA TYR A 9 19.75 18.23 -8.69
C TYR A 9 18.42 17.96 -8.00
N GLY A 10 18.16 16.66 -7.78
CA GLY A 10 17.02 16.15 -7.03
C GLY A 10 16.89 16.92 -5.73
N SER A 11 15.80 17.68 -5.63
CA SER A 11 15.46 18.44 -4.44
C SER A 11 15.14 17.43 -3.33
N TYR A 12 16.08 17.22 -2.41
CA TYR A 12 15.81 16.62 -1.13
C TYR A 12 14.77 17.52 -0.43
N ILE A 13 13.50 17.14 -0.48
CA ILE A 13 12.43 17.76 0.32
C ILE A 13 12.62 17.28 1.76
N PRO A 14 13.02 18.14 2.71
CA PRO A 14 13.18 17.76 4.10
C PRO A 14 11.90 18.16 4.85
N TYR A 15 10.83 17.36 4.82
CA TYR A 15 9.76 17.51 5.84
C TYR A 15 8.73 16.38 6.01
N ARG A 16 8.66 15.35 5.16
CA ARG A 16 7.89 14.14 5.48
C ARG A 16 8.80 12.94 5.41
N ASP A 17 8.84 12.17 6.49
CA ASP A 17 9.42 10.83 6.47
C ASP A 17 8.42 9.91 5.77
N ILE A 18 8.29 10.11 4.45
CA ILE A 18 7.34 9.40 3.60
C ILE A 18 7.53 7.89 3.74
N LYS A 19 8.78 7.44 3.94
CA LYS A 19 9.09 6.04 4.21
C LYS A 19 8.39 5.57 5.48
N ASN A 20 8.59 6.24 6.61
CA ASN A 20 7.98 5.82 7.87
C ASN A 20 6.46 5.96 7.86
N GLU A 21 5.92 7.05 7.30
CA GLU A 21 4.46 7.23 7.12
C GLU A 21 3.86 6.08 6.29
N THR A 22 4.48 5.76 5.16
CA THR A 22 4.05 4.65 4.29
C THR A 22 4.11 3.34 5.06
N LEU A 23 5.24 3.03 5.70
CA LEU A 23 5.43 1.78 6.44
C LEU A 23 4.49 1.66 7.63
N MET A 24 4.16 2.74 8.33
CA MET A 24 3.17 2.74 9.41
C MET A 24 1.79 2.36 8.92
N ILE A 25 1.41 2.82 7.72
CA ILE A 25 0.11 2.51 7.13
C ILE A 25 0.07 1.08 6.59
N VAL A 26 1.11 0.61 5.89
CA VAL A 26 1.06 -0.69 5.17
C VAL A 26 1.43 -1.89 6.02
N LYS A 27 2.28 -1.73 7.05
CA LYS A 27 2.77 -2.86 7.88
C LYS A 27 1.65 -3.72 8.50
N PRO A 28 0.57 -3.15 9.06
CA PRO A 28 -0.51 -3.95 9.61
C PRO A 28 -1.12 -4.91 8.58
N PHE A 29 -1.29 -4.45 7.34
CA PHE A 29 -1.86 -5.26 6.25
C PHE A 29 -0.88 -6.30 5.74
N VAL A 30 0.42 -5.99 5.66
CA VAL A 30 1.44 -6.99 5.34
C VAL A 30 1.48 -8.09 6.40
N ASN A 31 1.41 -7.75 7.68
CA ASN A 31 1.37 -8.73 8.77
C ASN A 31 0.09 -9.58 8.73
N TYR A 32 -1.05 -8.97 8.39
CA TYR A 32 -2.30 -9.68 8.13
C TYR A 32 -2.13 -10.67 6.98
N GLY A 33 -1.67 -10.25 5.81
CA GLY A 33 -1.43 -11.14 4.67
C GLY A 33 -0.43 -12.27 4.97
N LEU A 34 0.62 -12.01 5.75
CA LEU A 34 1.55 -13.06 6.20
C LEU A 34 0.90 -14.06 7.18
N THR A 35 -0.12 -13.64 7.91
CA THR A 35 -0.88 -14.52 8.80
C THR A 35 -1.87 -15.33 7.98
N GLU A 36 -2.62 -14.68 7.10
CA GLU A 36 -3.56 -15.32 6.17
C GLU A 36 -2.86 -16.35 5.29
N ALA A 37 -1.68 -16.05 4.72
CA ALA A 37 -0.92 -16.97 3.89
C ALA A 37 -0.49 -18.28 4.58
N LYS A 38 -0.66 -18.40 5.91
CA LYS A 38 -0.48 -19.66 6.65
C LYS A 38 -1.72 -20.57 6.56
N PHE A 39 -2.88 -20.00 6.30
CA PHE A 39 -4.19 -20.65 6.28
C PHE A 39 -4.81 -20.68 4.88
N THR A 40 -4.40 -19.77 3.98
CA THR A 40 -4.82 -19.67 2.58
C THR A 40 -3.62 -19.69 1.61
N SER A 41 -3.85 -19.49 0.32
CA SER A 41 -2.79 -19.39 -0.67
C SER A 41 -2.04 -18.06 -0.57
N ILE A 42 -0.74 -18.06 -0.90
CA ILE A 42 0.05 -16.82 -1.01
C ILE A 42 -0.59 -15.87 -2.03
N SER A 43 -1.16 -16.40 -3.12
CA SER A 43 -1.82 -15.59 -4.15
C SER A 43 -3.01 -14.82 -3.58
N HIS A 44 -3.86 -15.48 -2.78
CA HIS A 44 -5.00 -14.88 -2.09
C HIS A 44 -4.54 -13.75 -1.17
N ALA A 45 -3.69 -14.07 -0.21
CA ALA A 45 -3.20 -13.11 0.79
C ALA A 45 -2.49 -11.90 0.15
N MET A 46 -1.70 -12.11 -0.91
CA MET A 46 -1.03 -11.02 -1.62
C MET A 46 -2.00 -10.17 -2.43
N THR A 47 -3.08 -10.76 -2.97
CA THR A 47 -4.13 -10.02 -3.67
C THR A 47 -4.87 -9.11 -2.71
N GLU A 48 -5.16 -9.57 -1.49
CA GLU A 48 -5.79 -8.75 -0.45
C GLU A 48 -4.91 -7.57 -0.04
N VAL A 49 -3.63 -7.82 0.23
CA VAL A 49 -2.67 -6.76 0.57
C VAL A 49 -2.59 -5.72 -0.55
N ALA A 50 -2.55 -6.15 -1.81
CA ALA A 50 -2.52 -5.26 -2.97
C ALA A 50 -3.82 -4.46 -3.11
N ALA A 51 -4.98 -5.08 -2.89
CA ALA A 51 -6.27 -4.42 -2.95
C ALA A 51 -6.43 -3.35 -1.85
N ILE A 52 -6.03 -3.67 -0.62
CA ILE A 52 -6.03 -2.70 0.49
C ILE A 52 -5.12 -1.51 0.14
N ALA A 53 -3.90 -1.77 -0.35
CA ALA A 53 -2.96 -0.72 -0.75
C ALA A 53 -3.53 0.18 -1.87
N TYR A 54 -4.22 -0.40 -2.85
CA TYR A 54 -4.88 0.36 -3.90
C TYR A 54 -6.01 1.25 -3.35
N LEU A 55 -6.85 0.74 -2.45
CA LEU A 55 -7.93 1.50 -1.83
C LEU A 55 -7.40 2.65 -0.96
N LEU A 56 -6.30 2.44 -0.24
CA LEU A 56 -5.61 3.53 0.46
C LEU A 56 -5.18 4.64 -0.51
N GLY A 57 -4.59 4.27 -1.65
CA GLY A 57 -4.21 5.22 -2.71
C GLY A 57 -5.41 5.94 -3.34
N LYS A 58 -6.60 5.35 -3.31
CA LYS A 58 -7.86 5.96 -3.73
C LYS A 58 -8.46 6.93 -2.70
N GLY A 59 -7.90 7.00 -1.48
CA GLY A 59 -8.35 7.89 -0.41
C GLY A 59 -9.27 7.25 0.62
N TYR A 60 -9.47 5.92 0.58
CA TYR A 60 -10.16 5.24 1.67
C TYR A 60 -9.29 5.22 2.93
N ASN A 61 -9.90 5.40 4.11
CA ASN A 61 -9.17 5.23 5.36
C ASN A 61 -8.81 3.74 5.59
N PRO A 62 -7.78 3.44 6.40
CA PRO A 62 -7.30 2.07 6.65
C PRO A 62 -8.38 1.05 7.04
N GLN A 63 -9.27 1.43 7.94
CA GLN A 63 -10.32 0.53 8.44
C GLN A 63 -11.38 0.22 7.37
N THR A 64 -11.74 1.21 6.56
CA THR A 64 -12.69 1.05 5.46
C THR A 64 -12.08 0.21 4.34
N ALA A 65 -10.82 0.45 3.96
CA ALA A 65 -10.14 -0.33 2.94
C ALA A 65 -10.08 -1.83 3.32
N TYR A 66 -9.70 -2.12 4.55
CA TYR A 66 -9.68 -3.49 5.08
C TYR A 66 -11.07 -4.16 5.05
N LYS A 67 -12.09 -3.53 5.64
CA LYS A 67 -13.45 -4.11 5.67
C LYS A 67 -14.05 -4.30 4.29
N LEU A 68 -13.69 -3.44 3.34
CA LEU A 68 -14.16 -3.55 1.96
C LEU A 68 -13.56 -4.79 1.28
N VAL A 69 -12.26 -5.03 1.46
CA VAL A 69 -11.60 -6.25 0.96
C VAL A 69 -12.18 -7.50 1.62
N GLU A 70 -12.34 -7.53 2.95
CA GLU A 70 -12.96 -8.70 3.61
C GLU A 70 -14.41 -8.94 3.20
N SER A 71 -15.15 -7.89 2.83
CA SER A 71 -16.52 -8.06 2.33
C SER A 71 -16.60 -8.78 0.98
N TRP A 72 -15.49 -8.88 0.24
CA TRP A 72 -15.42 -9.61 -1.02
C TRP A 72 -15.32 -11.13 -0.82
N GLU A 73 -14.90 -11.58 0.36
CA GLU A 73 -14.81 -13.01 0.69
C GLU A 73 -16.17 -13.70 0.84
N VAL A 74 -17.27 -12.93 0.95
CA VAL A 74 -18.62 -13.44 1.27
C VAL A 74 -19.22 -14.33 0.16
N ASN A 75 -18.53 -14.56 -0.95
CA ASN A 75 -18.95 -15.51 -1.99
C ASN A 75 -17.78 -16.32 -2.60
N GLU A 76 -16.73 -16.62 -1.83
CA GLU A 76 -15.56 -17.43 -2.26
C GLU A 76 -14.95 -17.02 -3.60
N SER A 77 -15.06 -15.74 -3.97
CA SER A 77 -14.58 -15.23 -5.25
C SER A 77 -13.30 -14.43 -5.02
N PHE A 78 -12.26 -15.09 -4.53
CA PHE A 78 -10.90 -14.56 -4.46
C PHE A 78 -9.87 -15.65 -4.73
#